data_AF-A0A2D6NCB1-F1
#
_entry.id   AF-A0A2D6NCB1-F1
#
_cell.length_a   1.000
_cell.length_b   1.000
_cell.length_c   1.000
_cell.angle_alpha   90.00
_cell.angle_beta   90.00
_cell.angle_gamma   90.00
#
_symmetry.space_group_name_H-M   'P 1'
#
loop_
_entity.id
_entity.type
_entity.pdbx_description
1 polymer ?
#
loop_
_entity_poly.entity_id
_entity_poly.type
_entity_poly.pdbx_seq_one_letter_code
_entity_poly.pdbx_strand_id
1 'polypeptide(L)'
;MKIQPYFDKLEGSKEYKDFSKKHPDAFMVAGFFVLDLEMKKNIHQIDYYLPKEKKVAAFTLDDKVILQLLEVMDASRIPEKLDAETEIDLDALEGILEDEMKNRGMSEDIKKIIAVLQVQGGKKVWNLNCVLSGMEILKAHVEDKSKTVLKMEKVSLGEIMQQVPGGAKAMAGSAGKEGQANEGDVKKELEKLNKLEEQIEKEKEKLKKSVKKK
;
A
#
# COMPACT_ATOMS: atom_id res chain seq x y z
N MET A 1 7.04 10.74 -11.72
CA MET A 1 6.55 9.69 -12.65
C MET A 1 5.05 9.51 -12.46
N LYS A 2 4.29 9.52 -13.56
CA LYS A 2 2.84 9.21 -13.57
C LYS A 2 2.60 7.70 -13.39
N ILE A 3 1.37 7.32 -13.03
CA ILE A 3 1.00 5.89 -12.95
C ILE A 3 0.72 5.27 -14.33
N GLN A 4 0.40 6.09 -15.34
CA GLN A 4 0.01 5.63 -16.68
C GLN A 4 0.99 4.62 -17.32
N PRO A 5 2.33 4.80 -17.25
CA PRO A 5 3.25 3.84 -17.87
C PRO A 5 3.18 2.43 -17.26
N TYR A 6 2.81 2.31 -15.99
CA TYR A 6 2.63 1.01 -15.32
C TYR A 6 1.35 0.32 -15.83
N PHE A 7 0.30 1.11 -16.05
CA PHE A 7 -0.93 0.63 -16.65
C PHE A 7 -0.69 0.14 -18.08
N ASP A 8 -0.02 0.94 -18.91
CA ASP A 8 0.30 0.57 -20.30
C ASP A 8 1.16 -0.70 -20.36
N LYS A 9 2.13 -0.84 -19.44
CA LYS A 9 2.95 -2.07 -19.29
C LYS A 9 2.08 -3.28 -18.95
N LEU A 10 1.13 -3.13 -18.04
CA LEU A 10 0.20 -4.21 -17.67
C LEU A 10 -0.70 -4.59 -18.85
N GLU A 11 -1.32 -3.62 -19.53
CA GLU A 11 -2.22 -3.89 -20.65
C GLU A 11 -1.51 -4.55 -21.84
N GLY A 12 -0.23 -4.21 -22.03
CA GLY A 12 0.63 -4.86 -23.02
C GLY A 12 0.91 -6.33 -22.74
N SER A 13 0.86 -6.76 -21.46
CA SER A 13 1.25 -8.10 -21.01
C SER A 13 0.31 -9.20 -21.48
N LYS A 14 0.84 -10.43 -21.60
CA LYS A 14 0.04 -11.60 -21.98
C LYS A 14 -0.89 -11.98 -20.83
N GLU A 15 -0.39 -11.88 -19.60
CA GLU A 15 -1.08 -12.18 -18.36
C GLU A 15 -2.38 -11.36 -18.24
N TYR A 16 -2.32 -10.06 -18.51
CA TYR A 16 -3.51 -9.21 -18.50
C TYR A 16 -4.47 -9.50 -19.66
N LYS A 17 -3.95 -9.75 -20.87
CA LYS A 17 -4.79 -10.12 -22.02
C LYS A 17 -5.56 -11.42 -21.80
N ASP A 18 -4.93 -12.39 -21.14
CA ASP A 18 -5.56 -13.66 -20.78
C ASP A 18 -6.54 -13.48 -19.62
N PHE A 19 -6.22 -12.61 -18.65
CA PHE A 19 -7.10 -12.24 -17.54
C PHE A 19 -8.37 -11.52 -18.00
N SER A 20 -8.23 -10.46 -18.81
CA SER A 20 -9.35 -9.63 -19.29
C SER A 20 -10.36 -10.42 -20.12
N LYS A 21 -9.91 -11.44 -20.87
CA LYS A 21 -10.81 -12.38 -21.58
C LYS A 21 -11.61 -13.25 -20.62
N LYS A 22 -11.02 -13.66 -19.49
CA LYS A 22 -11.67 -14.53 -18.49
C LYS A 22 -12.61 -13.74 -17.57
N HIS A 23 -12.26 -12.50 -17.27
CA HIS A 23 -12.99 -11.64 -16.34
C HIS A 23 -13.33 -10.29 -16.99
N PRO A 24 -14.24 -10.27 -18.00
CA PRO A 24 -14.57 -9.05 -18.73
C PRO A 24 -15.31 -8.00 -17.89
N ASP A 25 -15.84 -8.41 -16.74
CA ASP A 25 -16.47 -7.53 -15.74
C ASP A 25 -15.50 -7.00 -14.68
N ALA A 26 -14.22 -7.38 -14.75
CA ALA A 26 -13.22 -6.86 -13.84
C ALA A 26 -12.92 -5.37 -14.13
N PHE A 27 -12.65 -4.60 -13.07
CA PHE A 27 -12.27 -3.21 -13.20
C PHE A 27 -11.18 -2.84 -12.20
N MET A 28 -10.31 -1.89 -12.58
CA MET A 28 -9.24 -1.40 -11.73
C MET A 28 -9.83 -0.68 -10.52
N VAL A 29 -9.26 -0.93 -9.35
CA VAL A 29 -9.74 -0.39 -8.07
C VAL A 29 -8.66 0.32 -7.27
N ALA A 30 -7.40 -0.11 -7.42
CA ALA A 30 -6.30 0.54 -6.74
C ALA A 30 -4.98 0.41 -7.50
N GLY A 31 -4.11 1.40 -7.29
CA GLY A 31 -2.68 1.29 -7.54
C GLY A 31 -1.94 1.24 -6.22
N PHE A 32 -1.14 0.20 -6.00
CA PHE A 32 -0.34 0.01 -4.80
C PHE A 32 1.15 0.18 -5.14
N PHE A 33 1.81 1.10 -4.46
CA PHE A 33 3.18 1.48 -4.75
C PHE A 33 3.99 1.52 -3.47
N VAL A 34 5.13 0.85 -3.45
CA VAL A 34 6.12 0.97 -2.38
C VAL A 34 7.30 1.73 -2.96
N LEU A 35 7.60 2.90 -2.41
CA LEU A 35 8.75 3.70 -2.74
C LEU A 35 9.75 3.55 -1.60
N ASP A 36 10.84 2.82 -1.84
CA ASP A 36 11.92 2.66 -0.88
C ASP A 36 13.00 3.70 -1.20
N LEU A 37 13.05 4.77 -0.42
CA LEU A 37 13.89 5.93 -0.69
C LEU A 37 15.37 5.64 -0.34
N GLU A 38 15.63 4.64 0.50
CA GLU A 38 16.97 4.25 0.90
C GLU A 38 17.58 3.23 -0.06
N MET A 39 16.86 2.13 -0.31
CA MET A 39 17.36 1.01 -1.12
C MET A 39 17.02 1.14 -2.61
N LYS A 40 16.16 2.10 -2.98
CA LYS A 40 15.63 2.27 -4.34
C LYS A 40 14.96 1.00 -4.90
N LYS A 41 14.38 0.21 -3.99
CA LYS A 41 13.63 -1.01 -4.30
C LYS A 41 12.15 -0.71 -4.29
N ASN A 42 11.66 -0.28 -5.43
CA ASN A 42 10.27 0.05 -5.57
C ASN A 42 9.45 -1.20 -5.91
N ILE A 43 8.20 -1.21 -5.46
CA ILE A 43 7.21 -2.23 -5.83
C ILE A 43 6.04 -1.51 -6.47
N HIS A 44 5.61 -1.98 -7.63
CA HIS A 44 4.45 -1.43 -8.34
C HIS A 44 3.43 -2.52 -8.56
N GLN A 45 2.21 -2.29 -8.09
CA GLN A 45 1.12 -3.23 -8.18
C GLN A 45 -0.17 -2.52 -8.62
N ILE A 46 -0.96 -3.18 -9.46
CA ILE A 46 -2.28 -2.70 -9.88
C ILE A 46 -3.32 -3.76 -9.53
N ASP A 47 -4.38 -3.32 -8.87
CA ASP A 47 -5.43 -4.19 -8.34
C ASP A 47 -6.72 -4.04 -9.15
N TYR A 48 -7.28 -5.17 -9.55
CA TYR A 48 -8.56 -5.28 -10.24
C TYR A 48 -9.57 -6.01 -9.35
N TYR A 49 -10.76 -5.47 -9.19
CA TYR A 49 -11.85 -6.16 -8.51
C TYR A 49 -12.60 -7.04 -9.49
N LEU A 50 -12.94 -8.26 -9.06
CA LEU A 50 -13.71 -9.26 -9.81
C LEU A 50 -15.11 -9.36 -9.17
N PRO A 51 -16.14 -8.69 -9.73
CA PRO A 51 -17.46 -8.62 -9.10
C PRO A 51 -18.12 -9.98 -8.88
N LYS A 52 -18.03 -10.89 -9.85
CA LYS A 52 -18.61 -12.24 -9.76
C LYS A 52 -17.99 -13.09 -8.66
N GLU A 53 -16.68 -12.96 -8.46
CA GLU A 53 -15.94 -13.79 -7.51
C GLU A 53 -15.75 -13.13 -6.14
N LYS A 54 -16.04 -11.82 -6.05
CA LYS A 54 -15.75 -10.98 -4.87
C LYS A 54 -14.29 -11.12 -4.43
N LYS A 55 -13.39 -11.05 -5.41
CA LYS A 55 -11.93 -11.15 -5.24
C LYS A 55 -11.23 -9.95 -5.85
N VAL A 56 -9.97 -9.77 -5.48
CA VAL A 56 -9.06 -8.81 -6.11
C VAL A 56 -7.97 -9.57 -6.85
N ALA A 57 -7.76 -9.26 -8.11
CA ALA A 57 -6.58 -9.65 -8.86
C ALA A 57 -5.50 -8.57 -8.72
N ALA A 58 -4.43 -8.90 -8.01
CA ALA A 58 -3.26 -8.06 -7.84
C ALA A 58 -2.20 -8.40 -8.89
N PHE A 59 -1.75 -7.40 -9.64
CA PHE A 59 -0.70 -7.53 -10.64
C PHE A 59 0.55 -6.79 -10.20
N THR A 60 1.61 -7.51 -9.82
CA THR A 60 2.93 -6.91 -9.54
C THR A 60 3.71 -6.73 -10.86
N LEU A 61 4.39 -5.58 -11.04
CA LEU A 61 4.89 -5.15 -12.35
C LEU A 61 6.41 -5.00 -12.46
N ASP A 62 7.19 -5.15 -11.40
CA ASP A 62 8.61 -4.77 -11.39
C ASP A 62 9.48 -5.61 -12.35
N ASP A 63 9.66 -6.90 -12.05
CA ASP A 63 10.48 -7.78 -12.89
C ASP A 63 9.67 -8.46 -13.99
N LYS A 64 8.60 -9.15 -13.59
CA LYS A 64 7.65 -9.84 -14.45
C LYS A 64 6.26 -9.51 -13.96
N VAL A 65 5.29 -9.54 -14.87
CA VAL A 65 3.90 -9.41 -14.49
C VAL A 65 3.48 -10.68 -13.76
N ILE A 66 3.22 -10.56 -12.45
CA ILE A 66 2.76 -11.66 -11.60
C ILE A 66 1.33 -11.36 -11.19
N LEU A 67 0.41 -12.27 -11.52
CA LEU A 67 -0.98 -12.21 -11.10
C LEU A 67 -1.18 -13.03 -9.82
N GLN A 68 -1.78 -12.41 -8.81
CA GLN A 68 -2.24 -13.05 -7.58
C GLN A 68 -3.72 -12.76 -7.35
N LEU A 69 -4.50 -13.79 -7.01
CA LEU A 69 -5.89 -13.62 -6.59
C LEU A 69 -5.97 -13.55 -5.07
N LEU A 70 -6.55 -12.46 -4.57
CA LEU A 70 -6.71 -12.14 -3.16
C LEU A 70 -8.21 -12.14 -2.80
N GLU A 71 -8.52 -12.61 -1.59
CA GLU A 71 -9.88 -12.52 -1.06
C GLU A 71 -10.19 -11.13 -0.56
N VAL A 72 -11.40 -10.64 -0.84
CA VAL A 72 -11.89 -9.37 -0.31
C VAL A 72 -12.38 -9.61 1.11
N MET A 73 -11.85 -8.83 2.04
CA MET A 73 -12.14 -8.99 3.47
C MET A 73 -13.58 -8.64 3.83
N ASP A 74 -14.17 -7.71 3.09
CA ASP A 74 -15.55 -7.29 3.22
C ASP A 74 -16.27 -7.45 1.88
N ALA A 75 -16.90 -8.60 1.71
CA ALA A 75 -17.67 -8.95 0.52
C ALA A 75 -18.93 -8.07 0.31
N SER A 76 -19.24 -7.16 1.25
CA SER A 76 -20.39 -6.25 1.18
C SER A 76 -20.05 -4.91 0.53
N ARG A 77 -18.78 -4.48 0.57
CA ARG A 77 -18.35 -3.20 0.01
C ARG A 77 -17.71 -3.42 -1.36
N ILE A 78 -18.42 -3.03 -2.42
CA ILE A 78 -17.88 -2.98 -3.78
C ILE A 78 -16.97 -1.75 -3.88
N PRO A 79 -15.68 -1.90 -4.24
CA PRO A 79 -14.80 -0.76 -4.42
C PRO A 79 -15.23 0.11 -5.61
N GLU A 80 -14.88 1.38 -5.56
CA GLU A 80 -15.11 2.30 -6.67
C GLU A 80 -14.08 2.05 -7.78
N LYS A 81 -14.50 2.23 -9.04
CA LYS A 81 -13.63 2.06 -10.20
C LYS A 81 -12.62 3.21 -10.26
N LEU A 82 -11.35 2.86 -10.43
CA LEU A 82 -10.25 3.75 -10.67
C LEU A 82 -9.92 3.80 -12.17
N ASP A 83 -9.59 4.97 -12.69
CA ASP A 83 -8.99 5.15 -14.00
C ASP A 83 -7.47 5.43 -13.87
N ALA A 84 -6.72 5.32 -14.98
CA ALA A 84 -5.26 5.41 -14.97
C ALA A 84 -4.71 6.86 -14.94
N GLU A 85 -5.56 7.88 -15.06
CA GLU A 85 -5.12 9.26 -15.13
C GLU A 85 -4.87 9.80 -13.71
N THR A 86 -3.71 10.42 -13.47
CA THR A 86 -3.41 11.07 -12.19
C THR A 86 -2.80 12.44 -12.37
N GLU A 87 -3.19 13.37 -11.51
CA GLU A 87 -2.63 14.72 -11.44
C GLU A 87 -1.33 14.75 -10.63
N ILE A 88 -1.19 13.86 -9.65
CA ILE A 88 0.05 13.70 -8.89
C ILE A 88 0.96 12.66 -9.53
N ASP A 89 2.25 12.98 -9.52
CA ASP A 89 3.33 12.07 -9.84
C ASP A 89 3.75 11.32 -8.57
N LEU A 90 4.04 10.03 -8.69
CA LEU A 90 4.53 9.19 -7.56
C LEU A 90 5.73 9.83 -6.86
N ASP A 91 6.71 10.30 -7.63
CA ASP A 91 7.91 10.94 -7.09
C ASP A 91 7.63 12.30 -6.42
N ALA A 92 6.49 12.93 -6.70
CA ALA A 92 6.10 14.19 -6.07
C ALA A 92 5.46 13.99 -4.69
N LEU A 93 5.03 12.77 -4.35
CA LEU A 93 4.39 12.47 -3.06
C LEU A 93 5.34 12.75 -1.89
N GLU A 94 6.62 12.44 -2.02
CA GLU A 94 7.64 12.73 -1.01
C GLU A 94 7.70 14.23 -0.71
N GLY A 95 7.85 15.07 -1.73
CA GLY A 95 7.92 16.52 -1.55
C GLY A 95 6.65 17.13 -0.95
N ILE A 96 5.46 16.67 -1.38
CA ILE A 96 4.18 17.11 -0.80
C ILE A 96 4.12 16.79 0.70
N LEU A 97 4.58 15.60 1.08
CA LEU A 97 4.60 15.19 2.48
C LEU A 97 5.63 15.94 3.30
N GLU A 98 6.84 16.13 2.79
CA GLU A 98 7.89 16.88 3.48
C GLU A 98 7.50 18.32 3.75
N ASP A 99 6.85 18.99 2.79
CA ASP A 99 6.39 20.36 2.96
C ASP A 99 5.31 20.45 4.05
N GLU A 100 4.35 19.51 4.06
CA GLU A 100 3.33 19.45 5.10
C GLU A 100 3.92 19.07 6.47
N MET A 101 4.92 18.18 6.51
CA MET A 101 5.64 17.83 7.73
C MET A 101 6.35 19.05 8.33
N LYS A 102 7.06 19.82 7.51
CA LYS A 102 7.72 21.08 7.93
C LYS A 102 6.71 22.09 8.48
N ASN A 103 5.57 22.25 7.82
CA ASN A 103 4.49 23.13 8.28
C ASN A 103 3.92 22.73 9.65
N ARG A 104 4.02 21.44 10.00
CA ARG A 104 3.59 20.87 11.29
C ARG A 104 4.73 20.74 12.31
N GLY A 105 5.94 21.20 11.99
CA GLY A 105 7.10 21.15 12.88
C GLY A 105 7.69 19.75 13.07
N MET A 106 7.46 18.83 12.13
CA MET A 106 8.09 17.51 12.11
C MET A 106 9.47 17.61 11.47
N SER A 107 10.47 16.92 12.04
CA SER A 107 11.87 16.99 11.61
C SER A 107 12.43 15.62 11.18
N GLU A 108 11.62 14.59 11.20
CA GLU A 108 12.00 13.25 10.80
C GLU A 108 12.06 13.11 9.28
N ASP A 109 12.92 12.22 8.80
CA ASP A 109 13.04 11.91 7.38
C ASP A 109 12.13 10.75 7.01
N ILE A 110 11.53 10.80 5.82
CA ILE A 110 10.77 9.69 5.25
C ILE A 110 11.75 8.66 4.67
N LYS A 111 11.64 7.40 5.09
CA LYS A 111 12.50 6.30 4.61
C LYS A 111 11.83 5.44 3.56
N LYS A 112 10.53 5.24 3.70
CA LYS A 112 9.72 4.42 2.80
C LYS A 112 8.31 4.99 2.74
N ILE A 113 7.73 5.01 1.54
CA ILE A 113 6.33 5.41 1.32
C ILE A 113 5.59 4.20 0.76
N ILE A 114 4.54 3.78 1.46
CA ILE A 114 3.55 2.84 0.93
C ILE A 114 2.36 3.67 0.49
N ALA A 115 2.16 3.80 -0.82
CA ALA A 115 1.15 4.64 -1.43
C ALA A 115 0.06 3.77 -2.08
N VAL A 116 -1.19 4.00 -1.69
CA VAL A 116 -2.36 3.36 -2.28
C VAL A 116 -3.26 4.42 -2.89
N LEU A 117 -3.28 4.47 -4.22
CA LEU A 117 -4.24 5.27 -4.97
C LEU A 117 -5.55 4.51 -5.08
N GLN A 118 -6.65 5.13 -4.69
CA GLN A 118 -8.00 4.57 -4.79
C GLN A 118 -9.02 5.70 -4.97
N VAL A 119 -10.22 5.35 -5.43
CA VAL A 119 -11.35 6.27 -5.46
C VAL A 119 -12.15 6.12 -4.16
N GLN A 120 -12.37 7.24 -3.47
CA GLN A 120 -13.18 7.31 -2.25
C GLN A 120 -14.15 8.48 -2.36
N GLY A 121 -15.45 8.18 -2.37
CA GLY A 121 -16.49 9.21 -2.49
C GLY A 121 -16.40 9.97 -3.82
N GLY A 122 -16.09 9.26 -4.91
CA GLY A 122 -15.92 9.85 -6.25
C GLY A 122 -14.63 10.66 -6.45
N LYS A 123 -13.71 10.66 -5.48
CA LYS A 123 -12.43 11.38 -5.56
C LYS A 123 -11.24 10.42 -5.52
N LYS A 124 -10.23 10.70 -6.34
CA LYS A 124 -8.94 9.98 -6.30
C LYS A 124 -8.15 10.46 -5.08
N VAL A 125 -7.83 9.53 -4.19
CA VAL A 125 -7.11 9.78 -2.94
C VAL A 125 -5.92 8.86 -2.85
N TRP A 126 -4.75 9.45 -2.62
CA TRP A 126 -3.53 8.76 -2.24
C TRP A 126 -3.53 8.54 -0.73
N ASN A 127 -3.58 7.28 -0.32
CA ASN A 127 -3.45 6.88 1.08
C ASN A 127 -2.00 6.45 1.28
N LEU A 128 -1.28 7.20 2.10
CA LEU A 128 0.16 7.13 2.26
C LEU A 128 0.46 6.67 3.68
N ASN A 129 1.16 5.54 3.81
CA ASN A 129 1.76 5.11 5.05
C ASN A 129 3.28 5.24 4.89
N CYS A 130 3.88 6.18 5.62
CA CYS A 130 5.29 6.52 5.50
C CYS A 130 6.04 6.07 6.74
N VAL A 131 7.12 5.32 6.56
CA VAL A 131 8.02 4.93 7.64
C VAL A 131 9.02 6.06 7.84
N LEU A 132 9.05 6.63 9.04
CA LEU A 132 9.96 7.71 9.41
C LEU A 132 11.25 7.17 10.03
N SER A 133 12.30 7.98 10.04
CA SER A 133 13.59 7.66 10.69
C SER A 133 13.47 7.39 12.21
N GLY A 134 12.43 7.93 12.86
CA GLY A 134 12.17 7.82 14.30
C GLY A 134 11.42 6.56 14.77
N MET A 135 11.29 5.51 13.94
CA MET A 135 10.43 4.34 14.23
C MET A 135 8.94 4.68 14.37
N GLU A 136 8.48 5.72 13.68
CA GLU A 136 7.10 6.15 13.65
C GLU A 136 6.53 5.98 12.24
N ILE A 137 5.20 5.83 12.16
CA ILE A 137 4.48 5.78 10.89
C ILE A 137 3.69 7.07 10.75
N LEU A 138 3.96 7.79 9.67
CA LEU A 138 3.12 8.91 9.24
C LEU A 138 2.05 8.38 8.28
N LYS A 139 0.79 8.55 8.66
CA LYS A 139 -0.36 8.25 7.81
C LYS A 139 -0.84 9.55 7.21
N ALA A 140 -0.94 9.63 5.89
CA ALA A 140 -1.41 10.81 5.20
C ALA A 140 -2.37 10.47 4.06
N HIS A 141 -3.37 11.31 3.85
CA HIS A 141 -4.32 11.19 2.75
C HIS A 141 -4.18 12.43 1.88
N VAL A 142 -3.86 12.27 0.60
CA VAL A 142 -3.67 13.38 -0.34
C VAL A 142 -4.67 13.25 -1.47
N GLU A 143 -5.46 14.30 -1.72
CA GLU A 143 -6.38 14.33 -2.86
C GLU A 143 -5.59 14.58 -4.15
N ASP A 144 -5.74 13.69 -5.14
CA ASP A 144 -4.94 13.72 -6.37
C ASP A 144 -5.12 15.05 -7.13
N LYS A 145 -6.36 15.50 -7.30
CA LYS A 145 -6.68 16.69 -8.10
C LYS A 145 -6.20 18.00 -7.49
N SER A 146 -6.42 18.20 -6.18
CA SER A 146 -6.08 19.45 -5.49
C SER A 146 -4.67 19.44 -4.92
N LYS A 147 -4.02 18.28 -4.86
CA LYS A 147 -2.72 18.06 -4.20
C LYS A 147 -2.70 18.44 -2.72
N THR A 148 -3.87 18.54 -2.11
CA THR A 148 -4.04 18.94 -0.72
C THR A 148 -3.96 17.71 0.19
N VAL A 149 -3.22 17.84 1.29
CA VAL A 149 -3.22 16.84 2.35
C VAL A 149 -4.52 16.95 3.14
N LEU A 150 -5.43 16.02 2.92
CA LEU A 150 -6.74 15.96 3.58
C LEU A 150 -6.62 15.56 5.05
N LYS A 151 -5.67 14.68 5.35
CA LYS A 151 -5.46 14.11 6.67
C LYS A 151 -3.99 13.76 6.82
N MET A 152 -3.42 14.02 8.00
CA MET A 152 -2.07 13.57 8.34
C MET A 152 -1.99 13.31 9.84
N GLU A 153 -1.57 12.10 10.20
CA GLU A 153 -1.48 11.59 11.57
C GLU A 153 -0.16 10.86 11.75
N LYS A 154 0.55 11.17 12.84
CA LYS A 154 1.75 10.46 13.24
C LYS A 154 1.35 9.42 14.28
N VAL A 155 1.74 8.16 14.08
CA VAL A 155 1.42 7.06 14.98
C VAL A 155 2.72 6.34 15.35
N SER A 156 2.93 6.12 16.64
CA SER A 156 4.08 5.34 17.09
C SER A 156 3.83 3.84 16.86
N LEU A 157 4.86 3.10 16.45
CA LEU A 157 4.78 1.63 16.38
C LEU A 157 4.39 1.01 17.73
N GLY A 158 4.74 1.64 18.85
CA GLY A 158 4.33 1.22 20.19
C GLY A 158 2.82 1.32 20.41
N GLU A 159 2.17 2.36 19.91
CA GLU A 159 0.71 2.56 19.98
C GLU A 159 -0.02 1.55 19.09
N ILE A 160 0.51 1.27 17.90
CA ILE A 160 -0.02 0.24 17.01
C ILE A 160 0.04 -1.13 17.69
N MET A 161 1.15 -1.47 18.38
CA MET A 161 1.24 -2.71 19.16
C MET A 161 0.24 -2.79 20.32
N GLN A 162 -0.11 -1.66 20.94
CA GLN A 162 -1.14 -1.60 21.98
C GLN A 162 -2.57 -1.73 21.44
N GLN A 163 -2.82 -1.22 20.23
CA GLN A 163 -4.12 -1.28 19.55
C GLN A 163 -4.40 -2.63 18.87
N VAL A 164 -3.44 -3.54 18.76
CA VAL A 164 -3.68 -4.89 18.23
C VAL A 164 -4.27 -5.78 19.34
N PRO A 165 -5.49 -6.33 19.18
CA PRO A 165 -6.05 -7.29 20.12
C PRO A 165 -5.14 -8.53 20.17
N GLY A 166 -4.40 -8.68 21.26
CA GLY A 166 -3.44 -9.77 21.49
C GLY A 166 -2.09 -9.34 22.06
N GLY A 167 -1.64 -8.10 21.85
CA GLY A 167 -0.35 -7.61 22.38
C GLY A 167 -0.39 -7.33 23.90
N ALA A 168 -1.53 -6.86 24.39
CA ALA A 168 -1.70 -6.43 25.78
C ALA A 168 -1.89 -7.56 26.82
N LYS A 169 -2.01 -8.83 26.40
CA LYS A 169 -2.09 -9.95 27.38
C LYS A 169 -0.72 -10.35 27.95
N ALA A 170 0.38 -9.81 27.43
CA ALA A 170 1.71 -10.07 27.94
C ALA A 170 2.17 -9.12 29.06
N MET A 171 1.56 -7.93 29.21
CA MET A 171 1.93 -6.99 30.28
C MET A 171 0.69 -6.42 30.96
N ALA A 172 0.36 -7.06 32.08
CA ALA A 172 -0.79 -6.77 32.90
C ALA A 172 -0.82 -5.32 33.42
N GLY A 173 -2.00 -4.71 33.32
CA GLY A 173 -2.52 -3.80 34.34
C GLY A 173 -2.23 -2.31 34.15
N SER A 174 -3.13 -1.60 33.45
CA SER A 174 -3.93 -0.51 34.05
C SER A 174 -4.67 0.32 32.99
N ALA A 175 -6.00 0.33 33.14
CA ALA A 175 -6.96 1.41 32.90
C ALA A 175 -6.88 2.32 31.65
N GLY A 176 -7.99 2.34 30.89
CA GLY A 176 -8.52 3.58 30.31
C GLY A 176 -8.97 3.51 28.85
N LYS A 177 -10.28 3.70 28.61
CA LYS A 177 -10.96 3.99 27.32
C LYS A 177 -10.34 5.25 26.65
N GLU A 178 -10.38 5.52 25.35
CA GLU A 178 -11.48 5.48 24.36
C GLU A 178 -10.88 5.96 23.00
N GLY A 179 -11.42 5.53 21.84
CA GLY A 179 -11.14 6.17 20.54
C GLY A 179 -11.05 5.22 19.34
N GLN A 180 -12.14 5.05 18.60
CA GLN A 180 -12.26 4.17 17.43
C GLN A 180 -11.58 4.78 16.18
N ALA A 181 -10.57 4.08 15.66
CA ALA A 181 -10.14 4.11 14.26
C ALA A 181 -10.17 2.67 13.71
N ASN A 182 -10.58 2.49 12.45
CA ASN A 182 -10.90 1.19 11.84
C ASN A 182 -9.74 0.17 11.94
N GLU A 183 -9.83 -0.69 12.94
CA GLU A 183 -8.84 -1.66 13.44
C GLU A 183 -8.52 -2.80 12.44
N GLY A 184 -9.38 -2.99 11.44
CA GLY A 184 -9.30 -4.08 10.47
C GLY A 184 -8.31 -3.86 9.32
N ASP A 185 -8.12 -2.61 8.90
CA ASP A 185 -7.37 -2.29 7.68
C ASP A 185 -5.85 -2.22 7.95
N VAL A 186 -5.47 -1.58 9.06
CA VAL A 186 -4.08 -1.41 9.49
C VAL A 186 -3.46 -2.74 9.89
N LYS A 187 -4.21 -3.59 10.61
CA LYS A 187 -3.74 -4.90 11.07
C LYS A 187 -3.42 -5.84 9.90
N LYS A 188 -4.13 -5.69 8.80
CA LYS A 188 -3.96 -6.56 7.62
C LYS A 188 -2.92 -6.04 6.65
N GLU A 189 -2.69 -4.73 6.57
CA GLU A 189 -1.48 -4.19 5.92
C GLU A 189 -0.22 -4.65 6.64
N LEU A 190 -0.22 -4.64 7.98
CA LEU A 190 0.91 -5.10 8.79
C LEU A 190 1.16 -6.62 8.64
N GLU A 191 0.11 -7.44 8.65
CA GLU A 191 0.24 -8.88 8.40
C GLU A 191 0.70 -9.21 6.98
N LYS A 192 0.27 -8.43 5.97
CA LYS A 192 0.73 -8.57 4.59
C LYS A 192 2.21 -8.21 4.45
N LEU A 193 2.65 -7.11 5.07
CA LEU A 193 4.06 -6.69 5.08
C LEU A 193 4.96 -7.74 5.76
N ASN A 194 4.56 -8.24 6.93
CA ASN A 194 5.33 -9.27 7.64
C ASN A 194 5.45 -10.57 6.83
N LYS A 195 4.36 -11.03 6.18
CA LYS A 195 4.39 -12.21 5.31
C LYS A 195 5.27 -11.99 4.08
N LEU A 196 5.28 -10.78 3.52
CA LEU A 196 6.11 -10.43 2.37
C LEU A 196 7.60 -10.40 2.74
N GLU A 197 7.95 -9.81 3.89
CA GLU A 197 9.31 -9.81 4.42
C GLU A 197 9.82 -11.23 4.67
N GLU A 198 9.01 -12.10 5.27
CA GLU A 198 9.35 -13.50 5.52
C GLU A 198 9.61 -14.29 4.21
N GLN A 199 8.86 -13.98 3.15
CA GLN A 199 9.04 -14.61 1.83
C GLN A 199 10.32 -14.12 1.14
N ILE A 200 10.57 -12.81 1.19
CA ILE A 200 11.79 -12.20 0.63
C ILE A 200 13.04 -12.75 1.34
N GLU A 201 12.97 -12.94 2.66
CA GLU A 201 14.09 -13.49 3.42
C GLU A 201 14.34 -14.97 3.09
N LYS A 202 13.29 -15.78 2.95
CA LYS A 202 13.37 -17.18 2.49
C LYS A 202 13.95 -17.29 1.08
N GLU A 203 13.62 -16.39 0.16
CA GLU A 203 14.20 -16.39 -1.19
C GLU A 203 15.67 -15.93 -1.20
N LYS A 204 16.02 -14.90 -0.45
CA LYS A 204 17.42 -14.46 -0.28
C LYS A 204 18.30 -15.59 0.27
N GLU A 205 17.81 -16.36 1.23
CA GLU A 205 18.51 -17.55 1.76
C GLU A 205 18.74 -18.63 0.70
N LYS A 206 17.72 -18.94 -0.12
CA LYS A 206 17.83 -19.93 -1.21
C LYS A 206 18.85 -19.48 -2.26
N LEU A 207 18.82 -18.21 -2.64
CA LEU A 207 19.80 -17.60 -3.55
C LEU A 207 21.22 -17.67 -2.98
N LYS A 208 21.44 -17.29 -1.72
CA LYS A 208 22.75 -17.42 -1.05
C LYS A 208 23.27 -18.87 -1.04
N LYS A 209 22.39 -19.85 -0.82
CA LYS A 209 22.74 -21.29 -0.85
C LYS A 209 23.07 -21.79 -2.26
N SER A 210 22.42 -21.25 -3.31
CA SER A 210 22.76 -21.57 -4.70
C SER A 210 24.08 -20.94 -5.18
N VAL A 211 24.44 -19.77 -4.67
CA VAL A 211 25.70 -19.08 -5.00
C VAL A 211 26.92 -19.73 -4.33
N LYS A 212 26.75 -20.31 -3.13
CA LYS A 212 27.82 -21.05 -2.42
C LYS A 212 28.06 -22.48 -2.94
N LYS A 213 27.23 -22.99 -3.86
CA LYS A 213 27.36 -24.34 -4.45
C LYS A 213 27.99 -24.34 -5.85
N LYS A 214 28.45 -23.20 -6.33
CA LYS A 214 29.34 -23.04 -7.50
C LYS A 214 30.71 -22.58 -7.01
#